data_AF-A0A4R4RRW4-F1
#
_entry.id   AF-A0A4R4RRW4-F1
#
_cell.length_a   1.000
_cell.length_b   1.000
_cell.length_c   1.000
_cell.angle_alpha   90.00
_cell.angle_beta   90.00
_cell.angle_gamma   90.00
#
_symmetry.space_group_name_H-M   'P 1'
#
loop_
_entity.id
_entity.type
_entity.pdbx_description
1 polymer ?
#
loop_
_entity_poly.entity_id
_entity_poly.type
_entity_poly.pdbx_seq_one_letter_code
_entity_poly.pdbx_strand_id
1 'polypeptide(L)' 'MPKHQPNEVVRRILLDSLMRKVEADLYPSSTMLDQIESLLTEDDIADYAAILVAHIDEDFYPSIPMIQRVLRLAA' A
#
# COMPACT_ATOMS: atom_id res chain seq x y z
N MET A 1 3.89 -0.69 29.62
CA MET A 1 3.78 -0.36 28.18
C MET A 1 4.30 -1.56 27.40
N PRO A 2 3.52 -2.15 26.49
CA PRO A 2 4.04 -3.23 25.66
C PRO A 2 5.16 -2.66 24.78
N LYS A 3 6.37 -3.20 24.92
CA LYS A 3 7.50 -2.84 24.07
C LYS A 3 7.19 -3.41 22.69
N HIS A 4 6.85 -2.57 21.72
CA HIS A 4 6.81 -3.01 20.32
C HIS A 4 8.17 -3.62 19.98
N GLN A 5 8.17 -4.80 19.38
CA GLN A 5 9.41 -5.46 18.99
C GLN A 5 10.15 -4.55 18.00
N PRO A 6 11.50 -4.38 18.10
CA PRO A 6 12.24 -3.48 17.21
C PRO A 6 11.97 -3.70 15.72
N ASN A 7 11.72 -4.95 15.31
CA ASN A 7 11.38 -5.32 13.94
C ASN A 7 10.04 -4.74 13.48
N GLU A 8 9.07 -4.65 14.38
CA GLU A 8 7.73 -4.11 14.09
C GLU A 8 7.78 -2.60 13.85
N VAL A 9 8.62 -1.90 14.63
CA VAL A 9 8.85 -0.46 14.42
C VAL A 9 9.50 -0.21 13.07
N VAL A 10 10.51 -1.00 12.69
CA VAL A 10 11.18 -0.87 11.39
C VAL A 10 10.22 -1.19 10.23
N ARG A 11 9.41 -2.25 10.36
CA ARG A 11 8.36 -2.61 9.39
C ARG A 11 7.40 -1.44 9.16
N ARG A 12 6.83 -0.89 10.24
CA ARG A 12 5.89 0.25 10.18
C ARG A 12 6.52 1.47 9.52
N ILE A 13 7.74 1.85 9.91
CA ILE A 13 8.44 3.00 9.33
C ILE A 13 8.64 2.83 7.82
N LEU A 14 9.05 1.64 7.37
CA LEU A 14 9.23 1.35 5.95
C LEU A 14 7.89 1.40 5.21
N LEU A 15 6.88 0.72 5.73
CA LEU A 15 5.53 0.69 5.17
C LEU A 15 4.98 2.11 4.97
N ASP A 16 5.00 2.93 6.02
CA ASP A 16 4.51 4.31 5.96
C ASP A 16 5.28 5.14 4.92
N SER A 17 6.60 4.92 4.80
CA SER A 17 7.41 5.62 3.82
C SER A 17 7.07 5.23 2.39
N LEU A 18 6.79 3.95 2.13
CA LEU A 18 6.43 3.47 0.80
C LEU A 18 5.00 3.89 0.44
N MET A 19 4.05 3.83 1.37
CA MET A 19 2.67 4.27 1.15
C MET A 19 2.60 5.75 0.79
N ARG A 20 3.28 6.63 1.55
CA ARG A 20 3.37 8.06 1.22
C ARG A 20 3.98 8.32 -0.15
N LYS A 21 4.94 7.50 -0.56
CA LYS A 21 5.59 7.64 -1.87
C LYS A 21 4.66 7.22 -3.00
N VAL A 22 3.98 6.09 -2.85
CA VAL A 22 2.96 5.64 -3.81
C VAL A 22 1.84 6.66 -3.94
N GLU A 23 1.37 7.25 -2.84
CA GLU A 23 0.34 8.29 -2.87
C GLU A 23 0.77 9.53 -3.70
N ALA A 24 2.05 9.90 -3.67
CA ALA A 24 2.56 11.06 -4.40
C ALA A 24 2.99 10.77 -5.85
N ASP A 25 3.27 9.51 -6.18
CA ASP A 25 3.79 9.11 -7.50
C ASP A 25 2.63 8.96 -8.50
N LEU A 26 2.65 9.70 -9.62
CA LEU A 26 1.64 9.56 -10.70
C LEU A 26 1.58 8.14 -11.27
N TYR A 27 2.72 7.45 -11.32
CA TYR A 27 2.84 6.08 -11.80
C TYR A 27 3.65 5.25 -10.80
N PRO A 28 3.01 4.73 -9.74
CA PRO A 28 3.72 4.00 -8.70
C PRO A 28 4.34 2.72 -9.25
N SER A 29 5.58 2.46 -8.84
CA SER A 29 6.32 1.26 -9.26
C SER A 29 5.64 -0.01 -8.75
N SER A 30 5.45 -1.00 -9.63
CA SER A 30 4.92 -2.31 -9.24
C SER A 30 5.75 -2.99 -8.16
N THR A 31 7.09 -2.87 -8.23
CA THR A 31 8.00 -3.41 -7.22
C THR A 31 7.76 -2.76 -5.86
N MET A 32 7.46 -1.47 -5.81
CA MET A 32 7.14 -0.78 -4.56
C MET A 32 5.81 -1.26 -3.97
N LEU A 33 4.80 -1.44 -4.81
CA LEU A 33 3.51 -2.00 -4.41
C LEU A 33 3.66 -3.42 -3.85
N ASP A 34 4.48 -4.26 -4.48
CA ASP A 34 4.76 -5.62 -3.99
C ASP A 34 5.44 -5.61 -2.61
N GLN A 35 6.37 -4.67 -2.39
CA GLN A 35 7.02 -4.51 -1.08
C GLN A 35 6.01 -4.06 -0.02
N ILE A 36 5.13 -3.09 -0.33
CA ILE A 36 4.05 -2.67 0.57
C ILE A 36 3.20 -3.87 0.96
N GLU A 37 2.70 -4.63 -0.03
CA GLU A 37 1.83 -5.80 0.19
C GLU A 37 2.49 -6.84 1.09
N SER A 38 3.80 -7.06 0.96
CA SER A 38 4.55 -7.99 1.83
C SER A 38 4.69 -7.53 3.29
N LEU A 39 4.50 -6.22 3.55
CA LEU A 39 4.66 -5.60 4.86
C LEU A 39 3.32 -5.35 5.57
N LEU A 40 2.19 -5.50 4.87
CA LEU A 40 0.86 -5.21 5.42
C LEU A 40 0.53 -6.15 6.59
N THR A 41 -0.10 -5.56 7.60
CA THR A 41 -0.89 -6.28 8.60
C THR A 41 -2.38 -6.06 8.36
N GLU A 42 -3.25 -6.78 9.05
CA GLU A 42 -4.71 -6.62 8.94
C GLU A 42 -5.15 -5.16 9.15
N ASP A 43 -4.50 -4.44 10.07
CA ASP A 43 -4.78 -3.04 10.38
C ASP A 43 -4.38 -2.08 9.25
N ASP A 44 -3.49 -2.50 8.34
CA ASP A 44 -2.93 -1.65 7.28
C ASP A 44 -3.72 -1.76 5.96
N ILE A 45 -4.56 -2.79 5.82
CA ILE A 45 -5.24 -3.14 4.56
C ILE A 45 -6.16 -2.00 4.09
N ALA A 46 -6.92 -1.40 5.00
CA ALA A 46 -7.90 -0.36 4.65
C ALA A 46 -7.22 0.89 4.07
N ASP A 47 -6.14 1.34 4.71
CA ASP A 47 -5.38 2.52 4.27
C ASP A 47 -4.71 2.26 2.91
N TYR A 48 -4.15 1.06 2.70
CA TYR A 48 -3.55 0.70 1.42
C TYR A 48 -4.58 0.61 0.29
N ALA A 49 -5.75 0.01 0.56
CA ALA A 49 -6.84 -0.06 -0.40
C ALA A 49 -7.32 1.34 -0.82
N ALA A 50 -7.41 2.29 0.13
CA ALA A 50 -7.79 3.66 -0.15
C ALA A 50 -6.83 4.35 -1.12
N ILE A 51 -5.51 4.18 -0.92
CA ILE A 51 -4.49 4.72 -1.84
C ILE A 51 -4.64 4.13 -3.24
N LEU A 52 -4.81 2.81 -3.36
CA LEU A 52 -4.98 2.17 -4.67
C LEU A 52 -6.24 2.67 -5.40
N VAL A 53 -7.35 2.84 -4.68
CA VAL A 53 -8.61 3.33 -5.25
C VAL A 53 -8.48 4.79 -5.68
N ALA A 54 -7.79 5.63 -4.91
CA ALA A 54 -7.54 7.03 -5.29
C ALA A 54 -6.81 7.12 -6.65
N HIS A 55 -5.75 6.31 -6.84
CA HIS A 55 -5.06 6.23 -8.12
C HIS A 55 -5.94 5.74 -9.27
N ILE A 56 -6.84 4.79 -9.02
CA ILE A 56 -7.77 4.28 -10.03
C ILE A 56 -8.79 5.37 -10.42
N ASP A 57 -9.25 6.18 -9.46
CA ASP A 57 -10.24 7.23 -9.66
C ASP A 57 -9.66 8.46 -10.38
N GLU A 58 -8.40 8.81 -10.07
CA GLU A 58 -7.72 9.97 -10.66
C GLU A 58 -7.16 9.71 -12.08
N ASP A 59 -6.99 8.45 -12.48
CA ASP A 59 -6.44 8.09 -13.80
C ASP A 59 -7.55 7.97 -14.87
N PHE A 60 -7.33 8.63 -16.02
CA PHE A 60 -8.19 8.48 -17.20
C PHE A 60 -8.14 7.07 -17.80
N TYR A 61 -7.04 6.34 -17.59
CA TYR A 61 -6.81 4.98 -18.09
C TYR A 61 -6.38 4.06 -16.94
N PRO A 62 -7.32 3.66 -16.07
CA PRO A 62 -7.00 3.00 -14.82
C PRO A 62 -6.21 1.71 -15.03
N SER A 63 -5.15 1.55 -14.23
CA SER A 63 -4.25 0.41 -14.27
C SER A 63 -4.95 -0.90 -13.89
N ILE A 64 -5.09 -1.82 -14.85
CA ILE A 64 -5.60 -3.18 -14.60
C ILE A 64 -4.85 -3.88 -13.45
N PRO A 65 -3.50 -3.83 -13.38
CA PRO A 65 -2.78 -4.34 -12.22
C PRO A 65 -3.23 -3.77 -10.87
N MET A 66 -3.53 -2.46 -10.77
CA MET A 66 -4.00 -1.84 -9.52
C MET A 66 -5.40 -2.30 -9.15
N ILE A 67 -6.31 -2.38 -10.12
CA ILE A 67 -7.66 -2.94 -9.89
C ILE A 67 -7.56 -4.37 -9.34
N GLN A 68 -6.70 -5.19 -9.94
CA GLN A 68 -6.49 -6.57 -9.48
C GLN A 68 -5.90 -6.65 -8.07
N ARG A 69 -5.08 -5.68 -7.66
CA ARG A 69 -4.57 -5.58 -6.27
C ARG A 69 -5.72 -5.32 -5.29
N VAL A 70 -6.56 -4.33 -5.57
CA VAL A 70 -7.74 -4.01 -4.73
C VAL A 70 -8.67 -5.22 -4.59
N LEU A 71 -8.97 -5.91 -5.71
CA LEU A 71 -9.83 -7.10 -5.69
C LEU A 71 -9.27 -8.23 -4.81
N ARG A 72 -7.95 -8.41 -4.74
CA ARG A 72 -7.33 -9.41 -3.87
C ARG A 72 -7.43 -9.07 -2.38
N LEU A 73 -7.54 -7.79 -2.03
CA LEU A 73 -7.70 -7.35 -0.64
C LEU A 73 -9.14 -7.50 -0.13
N ALA A 74 -10.11 -7.62 -1.04
CA ALA A 74 -11.54 -7.74 -0.72
C ALA A 74 -12.04 -9.19 -0.64
N ALA A 75 -11.17 -10.17 -0.91
CA ALA A 75 -11.46 -11.60 -0.93
C ALA A 75 -11.09 -12.27 0.40
#